data_AF-A0A423W7R8-F1
#
_entry.id   AF-A0A423W7R8-F1
#
_cell.length_a   1.000
_cell.length_b   1.000
_cell.length_c   1.000
_cell.angle_alpha   90.00
_cell.angle_beta   90.00
_cell.angle_gamma   90.00
#
_symmetry.space_group_name_H-M   'P 1'
#
loop_
_entity.id
_entity.type
_entity.pdbx_description
1 polymer ?
#
loop_
_entity_poly.entity_id
_entity_poly.type
_entity_poly.pdbx_seq_one_letter_code
_entity_poly.pdbx_strand_id
1 'polypeptide(L)'
;MAVSEPELPQVWQKPTFATLLEALQHLRIDPPMWNIKASRTEIIEKQESTARHRQEIAAYLSSIIKSGLLWIEDEEDREAIWEEASKRFSERCGRSAMGEIIRRWPFEGDGYVPFELAIKEPPLTGDNLGLKTWGSSYVLAQMLHTIGQTSLSHLLNPGNDQTRPAVLELGSGTGLLGLAAAALWRTHVILSDLPEIVPNLSYNVEKNRQMIEDRGGAVVAGALTWGGAEDEIDPILFPTKNTFKVIIVADPLYDDVHPGLLAGAVDEQLSLDTDARAMVMVPQRDAVTVRLLSAFKNAMASKPVPLVCLEEKVVAGQDDWGADEDDEAGQLKCWHGVFGRQKDAV
;
A
#
# COMPACT_ATOMS: atom_id res chain seq x y z
N MET A 1 19.34 -4.65 -31.04
CA MET A 1 20.69 -5.10 -30.64
C MET A 1 20.61 -5.42 -29.16
N ALA A 2 20.77 -6.68 -28.79
CA ALA A 2 20.89 -7.07 -27.39
C ALA A 2 22.12 -6.36 -26.81
N VAL A 3 21.92 -5.54 -25.78
CA VAL A 3 23.02 -4.98 -25.01
C VAL A 3 23.69 -6.18 -24.33
N SER A 4 24.95 -6.46 -24.67
CA SER A 4 25.73 -7.46 -23.95
C SER A 4 25.82 -7.04 -22.49
N GLU A 5 25.30 -7.88 -21.58
CA GLU A 5 25.42 -7.65 -20.14
C GLU A 5 26.91 -7.53 -19.78
N PRO A 6 27.32 -6.54 -18.98
CA PRO A 6 28.70 -6.43 -18.54
C PRO A 6 29.07 -7.68 -17.72
N GLU A 7 30.15 -8.36 -18.08
CA GLU A 7 30.67 -9.50 -17.30
C GLU A 7 30.93 -9.07 -15.85
N LEU A 8 30.27 -9.71 -14.89
CA LEU A 8 30.44 -9.41 -13.47
C LEU A 8 31.86 -9.75 -13.00
N PRO A 9 32.54 -8.86 -12.26
CA PRO A 9 33.92 -9.07 -11.83
C PRO A 9 33.99 -10.23 -10.83
N GLN A 10 34.83 -11.22 -11.11
CA GLN A 10 34.90 -12.45 -10.32
C GLN A 10 35.89 -12.31 -9.16
N VAL A 11 35.55 -12.86 -7.99
CA VAL A 11 36.38 -12.85 -6.78
C VAL A 11 37.82 -13.33 -7.04
N TRP A 12 38.01 -14.36 -7.87
CA TRP A 12 39.33 -14.91 -8.19
C TRP A 12 40.20 -13.97 -9.03
N GLN A 13 39.62 -12.97 -9.70
CA GLN A 13 40.34 -11.95 -10.46
C GLN A 13 40.93 -10.85 -9.56
N LYS A 14 40.58 -10.83 -8.27
CA LYS A 14 40.97 -9.79 -7.29
C LYS A 14 40.65 -8.36 -7.77
N PRO A 15 39.40 -8.06 -8.14
CA PRO A 15 38.98 -6.73 -8.60
C PRO A 15 39.18 -5.66 -7.53
N THR A 16 39.35 -4.40 -7.94
CA THR A 16 39.48 -3.29 -6.99
C THR A 16 38.18 -3.03 -6.23
N PHE A 17 38.26 -2.34 -5.08
CA PHE A 17 37.09 -1.90 -4.32
C PHE A 17 36.07 -1.17 -5.20
N ALA A 18 36.53 -0.15 -5.96
CA ALA A 18 35.67 0.63 -6.84
C ALA A 18 34.94 -0.25 -7.88
N THR A 19 35.65 -1.21 -8.48
CA THR A 19 35.08 -2.14 -9.47
C THR A 19 33.99 -3.03 -8.87
N LEU A 20 34.21 -3.58 -7.67
CA LEU A 20 33.20 -4.40 -6.99
C LEU A 20 32.00 -3.58 -6.56
N LEU A 21 32.24 -2.42 -5.94
CA LEU A 21 31.18 -1.56 -5.46
C LEU A 21 30.29 -1.09 -6.61
N GLU A 22 30.89 -0.64 -7.72
CA GLU A 22 30.16 -0.25 -8.92
C GLU A 22 29.35 -1.42 -9.50
N ALA A 23 29.93 -2.62 -9.61
CA ALA A 23 29.21 -3.80 -10.08
C ALA A 23 28.02 -4.16 -9.16
N LEU A 24 28.20 -4.10 -7.84
CA LEU A 24 27.14 -4.37 -6.87
C LEU A 24 26.03 -3.32 -6.93
N GLN A 25 26.36 -2.04 -7.08
CA GLN A 25 25.38 -0.97 -7.23
C GLN A 25 24.55 -1.13 -8.51
N HIS A 26 25.16 -1.61 -9.61
CA HIS A 26 24.45 -1.94 -10.85
C HIS A 26 23.52 -3.15 -10.71
N LEU A 27 23.76 -4.04 -9.74
CA LEU A 27 22.88 -5.18 -9.43
C LEU A 27 21.68 -4.78 -8.55
N ARG A 28 21.47 -3.49 -8.28
CA ARG A 28 20.30 -3.03 -7.55
C ARG A 28 19.01 -3.43 -8.25
N ILE A 29 18.10 -4.06 -7.51
CA ILE A 29 16.73 -4.27 -7.96
C ILE A 29 15.84 -3.34 -7.16
N ASP A 30 15.11 -2.47 -7.87
CA ASP A 30 14.02 -1.75 -7.25
C ASP A 30 12.85 -2.72 -7.00
N PRO A 31 12.13 -2.57 -5.87
CA PRO A 31 11.05 -3.47 -5.54
C PRO A 31 9.99 -3.49 -6.64
N PRO A 32 9.38 -4.65 -6.96
CA PRO A 32 8.47 -4.78 -8.08
C PRO A 32 7.30 -3.79 -7.95
N MET A 33 7.02 -3.05 -9.02
CA MET A 33 5.80 -2.26 -9.16
C MET A 33 4.68 -3.18 -9.67
N TRP A 34 3.53 -3.18 -8.98
CA TRP A 34 2.36 -3.91 -9.44
C TRP A 34 1.88 -3.32 -10.77
N ASN A 35 1.94 -4.12 -11.83
CA ASN A 35 1.49 -3.71 -13.15
C ASN A 35 0.19 -4.44 -13.50
N ILE A 36 -0.92 -3.74 -13.28
CA ILE A 36 -2.28 -4.26 -13.53
C ILE A 36 -2.56 -4.38 -15.04
N LYS A 37 -1.77 -3.73 -15.91
CA LYS A 37 -1.96 -3.73 -17.37
C LYS A 37 -1.14 -4.79 -18.12
N ALA A 38 -0.25 -5.51 -17.45
CA ALA A 38 0.60 -6.52 -18.10
C ALA A 38 -0.22 -7.76 -18.52
N SER A 39 -0.02 -8.24 -19.74
CA SER A 39 -0.71 -9.44 -20.23
C SER A 39 -0.09 -10.72 -19.64
N ARG A 40 -0.91 -11.77 -19.44
CA ARG A 40 -0.51 -13.04 -18.80
C ARG A 40 0.68 -13.71 -19.48
N THR A 41 0.75 -13.63 -20.81
CA THR A 41 1.84 -14.22 -21.61
C THR A 41 3.16 -13.46 -21.42
N GLU A 42 3.11 -12.13 -21.38
CA GLU A 42 4.30 -11.29 -21.11
C GLU A 42 4.82 -11.47 -19.68
N ILE A 43 3.93 -11.72 -18.70
CA ILE A 43 4.31 -11.98 -17.31
C ILE A 43 5.07 -13.31 -17.19
N ILE A 44 4.58 -14.38 -17.81
CA ILE A 44 5.17 -15.73 -17.71
C ILE A 44 6.54 -15.79 -18.42
N GLU A 45 6.64 -15.30 -19.66
CA GLU A 45 7.90 -15.28 -20.42
C GLU A 45 8.98 -14.41 -19.75
N LYS A 46 8.56 -13.29 -19.14
CA LYS A 46 9.47 -12.45 -18.35
C LYS A 46 9.86 -13.14 -17.05
N GLN A 47 8.97 -13.87 -16.37
CA GLN A 47 9.28 -14.57 -15.12
C GLN A 47 10.32 -15.68 -15.30
N GLU A 48 10.20 -16.50 -16.36
CA GLU A 48 11.12 -17.61 -16.63
C GLU A 48 12.54 -17.13 -16.98
N SER A 49 12.66 -16.16 -17.90
CA SER A 49 13.97 -15.60 -18.26
C SER A 49 14.62 -14.86 -17.08
N THR A 50 13.81 -14.16 -16.27
CA THR A 50 14.29 -13.47 -15.06
C THR A 50 14.65 -14.46 -13.94
N ALA A 51 14.03 -15.64 -13.85
CA ALA A 51 14.32 -16.63 -12.81
C ALA A 51 15.73 -17.22 -12.93
N ARG A 52 16.14 -17.64 -14.13
CA ARG A 52 17.51 -18.15 -14.37
C ARG A 52 18.56 -17.08 -14.07
N HIS A 53 18.34 -15.86 -14.55
CA HIS A 53 19.24 -14.73 -14.29
C HIS A 53 19.32 -14.36 -12.80
N ARG A 54 18.18 -14.41 -12.07
CA ARG A 54 18.16 -14.20 -10.61
C ARG A 54 19.00 -15.23 -9.86
N GLN A 55 18.97 -16.49 -10.28
CA GLN A 55 19.73 -17.56 -9.64
C GLN A 55 21.25 -17.39 -9.85
N GLU A 56 21.67 -17.00 -11.06
CA GLU A 56 23.08 -16.70 -11.38
C GLU A 56 23.61 -15.52 -10.57
N ILE A 57 22.84 -14.43 -10.48
CA ILE A 57 23.21 -13.27 -9.65
C ILE A 57 23.24 -13.63 -8.17
N ALA A 58 22.27 -14.40 -7.67
CA ALA A 58 22.26 -14.82 -6.27
C ALA A 58 23.50 -15.67 -5.93
N ALA A 59 23.91 -16.58 -6.83
CA ALA A 59 25.14 -17.34 -6.67
C ALA A 59 26.38 -16.44 -6.65
N TYR A 60 26.44 -15.43 -7.54
CA TYR A 60 27.50 -14.44 -7.57
C TYR A 60 27.60 -13.64 -6.27
N LEU A 61 26.49 -13.06 -5.80
CA LEU A 61 26.42 -12.30 -4.55
C LEU A 61 26.79 -13.17 -3.34
N SER A 62 26.33 -14.43 -3.29
CA SER A 62 26.72 -15.37 -2.25
C SER A 62 28.22 -15.65 -2.25
N SER A 63 28.86 -15.70 -3.43
CA SER A 63 30.31 -15.89 -3.55
C SER A 63 31.11 -14.71 -2.99
N ILE A 64 30.61 -13.48 -3.14
CA ILE A 64 31.21 -12.27 -2.56
C ILE A 64 31.07 -12.28 -1.04
N ILE A 65 29.86 -12.55 -0.53
CA ILE A 65 29.55 -12.58 0.90
C ILE A 65 30.40 -13.64 1.63
N LYS A 66 30.68 -14.77 0.98
CA LYS A 66 31.52 -15.85 1.53
C LYS A 66 33.02 -15.58 1.39
N SER A 67 33.43 -14.61 0.56
CA SER A 67 34.83 -14.29 0.34
C SER A 67 35.37 -13.45 1.49
N GLY A 68 36.58 -13.78 1.95
CA GLY A 68 37.30 -12.94 2.92
C GLY A 68 37.86 -11.64 2.34
N LEU A 69 37.74 -11.41 1.03
CA LEU A 69 38.20 -10.21 0.30
C LEU A 69 39.64 -9.77 0.65
N LEU A 70 40.52 -10.73 0.96
CA LEU A 70 41.86 -10.49 1.55
C LEU A 70 42.84 -9.65 0.69
N TRP A 71 42.49 -9.35 -0.56
CA TRP A 71 43.29 -8.48 -1.43
C TRP A 71 42.88 -7.00 -1.33
N ILE A 72 41.81 -6.69 -0.60
CA ILE A 72 41.41 -5.33 -0.23
C ILE A 72 41.97 -5.08 1.17
N GLU A 73 42.90 -4.13 1.28
CA GLU A 73 43.65 -3.87 2.50
C GLU A 73 42.80 -3.18 3.57
N ASP A 74 41.98 -2.22 3.16
CA ASP A 74 41.10 -1.46 4.05
C ASP A 74 39.96 -2.35 4.57
N GLU A 75 39.68 -2.27 5.86
CA GLU A 75 38.60 -3.00 6.52
C GLU A 75 37.24 -2.34 6.25
N GLU A 76 37.19 -1.00 6.20
CA GLU A 76 35.95 -0.25 5.90
C GLU A 76 35.46 -0.55 4.48
N ASP A 77 36.38 -0.63 3.50
CA ASP A 77 36.06 -0.99 2.12
C ASP A 77 35.49 -2.42 2.01
N ARG A 78 36.01 -3.35 2.82
CA ARG A 78 35.52 -4.74 2.88
C ARG A 78 34.11 -4.79 3.47
N GLU A 79 33.88 -4.07 4.57
CA GLU A 79 32.56 -3.95 5.18
C GLU A 79 31.53 -3.36 4.20
N ALA A 80 31.87 -2.28 3.50
CA ALA A 80 30.98 -1.66 2.52
C ALA A 80 30.62 -2.61 1.36
N ILE A 81 31.56 -3.42 0.87
CA ILE A 81 31.28 -4.44 -0.15
C ILE A 81 30.36 -5.54 0.39
N TRP A 82 30.59 -6.04 1.60
CA TRP A 82 29.75 -7.08 2.20
C TRP A 82 28.34 -6.57 2.50
N GLU A 83 28.20 -5.35 2.99
CA GLU A 83 26.92 -4.71 3.24
C GLU A 83 26.13 -4.54 1.93
N GLU A 84 26.77 -3.99 0.90
CA GLU A 84 26.14 -3.78 -0.40
C GLU A 84 25.77 -5.11 -1.07
N ALA A 85 26.64 -6.12 -1.02
CA ALA A 85 26.37 -7.46 -1.57
C ALA A 85 25.22 -8.16 -0.83
N SER A 86 25.22 -8.08 0.51
CA SER A 86 24.13 -8.60 1.36
C SER A 86 22.81 -7.92 1.03
N LYS A 87 22.82 -6.60 0.82
CA LYS A 87 21.65 -5.83 0.40
C LYS A 87 21.12 -6.30 -0.96
N ARG A 88 21.97 -6.38 -1.99
CA ARG A 88 21.56 -6.90 -3.32
C ARG A 88 21.05 -8.35 -3.26
N PHE A 89 21.59 -9.16 -2.36
CA PHE A 89 21.17 -10.55 -2.17
C PHE A 89 19.79 -10.60 -1.53
N SER A 90 19.55 -9.82 -0.48
CA SER A 90 18.26 -9.72 0.21
C SER A 90 17.13 -9.25 -0.72
N GLU A 91 17.42 -8.34 -1.65
CA GLU A 91 16.46 -7.84 -2.67
C GLU A 91 15.88 -8.95 -3.57
N ARG A 92 16.55 -10.11 -3.61
CA ARG A 92 16.20 -11.25 -4.46
C ARG A 92 15.60 -12.43 -3.68
N CYS A 93 15.56 -12.36 -2.36
CA CYS A 93 15.07 -13.43 -1.48
C CYS A 93 13.57 -13.31 -1.14
N GLY A 94 12.84 -12.42 -1.82
CA GLY A 94 11.44 -12.13 -1.53
C GLY A 94 11.28 -11.20 -0.32
N ARG A 95 10.04 -10.78 -0.07
CA ARG A 95 9.73 -9.68 0.84
C ARG A 95 10.12 -9.94 2.30
N SER A 96 10.00 -11.17 2.79
CA SER A 96 10.35 -11.52 4.18
C SER A 96 11.83 -11.41 4.51
N ALA A 97 12.70 -11.36 3.49
CA ALA A 97 14.14 -11.24 3.66
C ALA A 97 14.66 -9.82 3.35
N MET A 98 13.83 -8.92 2.81
CA MET A 98 14.21 -7.54 2.50
C MET A 98 14.11 -6.66 3.75
N GLY A 99 15.11 -5.79 3.94
CA GLY A 99 15.08 -4.73 4.95
C GLY A 99 14.10 -3.62 4.62
N GLU A 100 14.25 -2.47 5.28
CA GLU A 100 13.47 -1.27 4.98
C GLU A 100 13.62 -0.87 3.50
N ILE A 101 12.51 -0.56 2.86
CA ILE A 101 12.51 -0.06 1.47
C ILE A 101 11.69 1.21 1.33
N ILE A 102 11.95 1.95 0.26
CA ILE A 102 11.05 2.99 -0.25
C ILE A 102 10.53 2.49 -1.60
N ARG A 103 9.24 2.16 -1.67
CA ARG A 103 8.57 1.79 -2.93
C ARG A 103 7.98 3.04 -3.57
N ARG A 104 8.12 3.14 -4.89
CA ARG A 104 7.52 4.19 -5.70
C ARG A 104 6.27 3.65 -6.38
N TRP A 105 5.19 4.43 -6.31
CA TRP A 105 3.87 4.05 -6.80
C TRP A 105 3.41 5.07 -7.85
N PRO A 106 3.46 4.72 -9.15
CA PRO A 106 3.02 5.61 -10.21
C PRO A 106 1.50 5.65 -10.31
N PHE A 107 0.97 6.84 -10.52
CA PHE A 107 -0.43 7.10 -10.80
C PHE A 107 -0.51 7.73 -12.18
N GLU A 108 -0.90 6.89 -13.14
CA GLU A 108 -1.01 7.22 -14.56
C GLU A 108 -2.41 6.85 -15.03
N GLY A 109 -3.24 7.87 -15.30
CA GLY A 109 -4.60 7.67 -15.77
C GLY A 109 -5.07 8.82 -16.63
N ASP A 110 -6.01 8.52 -17.52
CA ASP A 110 -6.69 9.54 -18.31
C ASP A 110 -7.54 10.39 -17.35
N GLY A 111 -7.40 11.71 -17.40
CA GLY A 111 -8.20 12.65 -16.60
C GLY A 111 -7.47 13.34 -15.44
N TYR A 112 -6.18 13.05 -15.21
CA TYR A 112 -5.34 13.80 -14.27
C TYR A 112 -3.87 13.82 -14.72
N VAL A 113 -3.10 14.80 -14.23
CA VAL A 113 -1.65 14.87 -14.50
C VAL A 113 -0.95 13.73 -13.74
N PRO A 114 -0.13 12.89 -14.39
CA PRO A 114 0.57 11.80 -13.73
C PRO A 114 1.39 12.24 -12.51
N PHE A 115 1.54 11.35 -11.54
CA PHE A 115 2.40 11.54 -10.37
C PHE A 115 2.89 10.23 -9.80
N GLU A 116 3.74 10.32 -8.79
CA GLU A 116 4.28 9.19 -8.08
C GLU A 116 4.22 9.46 -6.57
N LEU A 117 3.92 8.42 -5.79
CA LEU A 117 4.05 8.43 -4.33
C LEU A 117 5.26 7.59 -3.92
N ALA A 118 6.07 8.12 -3.01
CA ALA A 118 7.17 7.38 -2.40
C ALA A 118 6.77 6.92 -0.99
N ILE A 119 6.66 5.60 -0.80
CA ILE A 119 6.15 4.98 0.41
C ILE A 119 7.25 4.16 1.08
N LYS A 120 7.56 4.50 2.32
CA LYS A 120 8.44 3.72 3.18
C LYS A 120 7.69 2.52 3.75
N GLU A 121 8.24 1.34 3.49
CA GLU A 121 7.79 0.05 4.00
C GLU A 121 8.91 -0.53 4.90
N PRO A 122 8.70 -0.63 6.22
CA PRO A 122 9.64 -1.26 7.15
C PRO A 122 9.86 -2.76 6.87
N PRO A 123 10.90 -3.38 7.46
CA PRO A 123 11.12 -4.81 7.35
C PRO A 123 9.94 -5.63 7.88
N LEU A 124 9.66 -6.76 7.24
CA LEU A 124 8.61 -7.71 7.63
C LEU A 124 9.05 -8.59 8.82
N THR A 125 9.21 -7.99 9.99
CA THR A 125 9.29 -8.71 11.27
C THR A 125 7.90 -8.84 11.88
N GLY A 126 7.68 -9.81 12.78
CA GLY A 126 6.34 -10.12 13.34
C GLY A 126 5.56 -8.90 13.86
N ASP A 127 6.27 -7.91 14.41
CA ASP A 127 5.69 -6.68 14.96
C ASP A 127 5.35 -5.60 13.90
N ASN A 128 5.75 -5.79 12.63
CA ASN A 128 5.63 -4.78 11.57
C ASN A 128 4.57 -5.11 10.50
N LEU A 129 3.70 -6.10 10.72
CA LEU A 129 2.69 -6.52 9.74
C LEU A 129 1.72 -5.38 9.35
N GLY A 130 1.40 -4.48 10.28
CA GLY A 130 0.57 -3.29 10.03
C GLY A 130 1.25 -2.20 9.18
N LEU A 131 2.56 -2.29 8.96
CA LEU A 131 3.37 -1.30 8.23
C LEU A 131 3.58 -1.68 6.75
N LYS A 132 2.78 -2.62 6.25
CA LYS A 132 2.87 -3.14 4.89
C LYS A 132 1.86 -2.48 3.97
N THR A 133 2.28 -2.16 2.75
CA THR A 133 1.34 -1.80 1.68
C THR A 133 0.68 -3.06 1.12
N TRP A 134 -0.64 -3.17 1.26
CA TRP A 134 -1.42 -4.32 0.78
C TRP A 134 -1.94 -4.12 -0.66
N GLY A 135 -2.07 -5.22 -1.42
CA GLY A 135 -2.56 -5.24 -2.81
C GLY A 135 -3.82 -4.40 -3.03
N SER A 136 -4.82 -4.63 -2.17
CA SER A 136 -6.11 -3.93 -2.16
C SER A 136 -6.00 -2.42 -1.95
N SER A 137 -5.03 -1.93 -1.16
CA SER A 137 -4.84 -0.48 -0.97
C SER A 137 -4.49 0.21 -2.29
N TYR A 138 -3.59 -0.38 -3.08
CA TYR A 138 -3.23 0.13 -4.39
C TYR A 138 -4.34 -0.06 -5.42
N VAL A 139 -5.04 -1.20 -5.41
CA VAL A 139 -6.18 -1.44 -6.30
C VAL A 139 -7.26 -0.38 -6.08
N LEU A 140 -7.62 -0.07 -4.83
CA LEU A 140 -8.55 1.00 -4.52
C LEU A 140 -7.97 2.36 -4.92
N ALA A 141 -6.69 2.62 -4.67
CA ALA A 141 -6.02 3.88 -5.04
C ALA A 141 -6.10 4.16 -6.55
N GLN A 142 -5.93 3.14 -7.40
CA GLN A 142 -6.06 3.25 -8.85
C GLN A 142 -7.50 3.54 -9.31
N MET A 143 -8.50 3.21 -8.50
CA MET A 143 -9.92 3.45 -8.78
C MET A 143 -10.41 4.84 -8.34
N LEU A 144 -9.63 5.57 -7.52
CA LEU A 144 -10.06 6.82 -6.89
C LEU A 144 -10.50 7.88 -7.89
N HIS A 145 -9.80 8.04 -9.03
CA HIS A 145 -10.19 9.03 -10.03
C HIS A 145 -11.62 8.78 -10.53
N THR A 146 -11.89 7.54 -10.99
CA THR A 146 -13.23 7.14 -11.46
C THR A 146 -14.27 7.27 -10.37
N ILE A 147 -13.96 6.80 -9.16
CA ILE A 147 -14.83 6.91 -8.00
C ILE A 147 -15.22 8.37 -7.72
N GLY A 148 -14.26 9.29 -7.81
CA GLY A 148 -14.51 10.72 -7.63
C GLY A 148 -15.43 11.33 -8.67
N GLN A 149 -15.41 10.81 -9.91
CA GLN A 149 -16.29 11.24 -10.99
C GLN A 149 -17.65 10.51 -11.00
N THR A 150 -17.79 9.40 -10.28
CA THR A 150 -19.04 8.62 -10.21
C THR A 150 -19.65 8.70 -8.81
N SER A 151 -19.28 7.77 -7.94
CA SER A 151 -19.93 7.47 -6.66
C SER A 151 -19.78 8.60 -5.64
N LEU A 152 -18.81 9.50 -5.82
CA LEU A 152 -18.58 10.69 -5.00
C LEU A 152 -18.71 12.01 -5.77
N SER A 153 -19.22 12.00 -7.00
CA SER A 153 -19.33 13.22 -7.81
C SER A 153 -20.08 14.35 -7.11
N HIS A 154 -21.13 14.02 -6.34
CA HIS A 154 -21.92 14.98 -5.56
C HIS A 154 -21.17 15.59 -4.37
N LEU A 155 -20.09 14.95 -3.89
CA LEU A 155 -19.26 15.45 -2.78
C LEU A 155 -17.95 16.09 -3.25
N LEU A 156 -17.36 15.60 -4.34
CA LEU A 156 -16.02 15.98 -4.80
C LEU A 156 -16.00 16.94 -5.99
N ASN A 157 -17.13 17.04 -6.70
CA ASN A 157 -17.37 18.09 -7.70
C ASN A 157 -18.55 19.00 -7.26
N PRO A 158 -18.51 19.58 -6.04
CA PRO A 158 -19.49 20.59 -5.69
C PRO A 158 -19.41 21.73 -6.71
N GLY A 159 -20.55 22.30 -7.08
CA GLY A 159 -20.57 23.54 -7.86
C GLY A 159 -19.80 24.68 -7.18
N ASN A 160 -19.72 25.84 -7.83
CA ASN A 160 -18.79 26.93 -7.51
C ASN A 160 -18.76 27.44 -6.04
N ASP A 161 -19.74 27.12 -5.19
CA ASP A 161 -19.89 27.67 -3.83
C ASP A 161 -19.65 26.67 -2.68
N GLN A 162 -19.24 25.43 -2.94
CA GLN A 162 -19.06 24.43 -1.89
C GLN A 162 -17.61 23.90 -1.84
N THR A 163 -17.03 23.88 -0.64
CA THR A 163 -15.72 23.27 -0.38
C THR A 163 -15.83 21.76 -0.36
N ARG A 164 -14.86 21.06 -0.95
CA ARG A 164 -14.78 19.58 -0.85
C ARG A 164 -14.67 19.16 0.62
N PRO A 165 -15.39 18.12 1.05
CA PRO A 165 -15.30 17.66 2.43
C PRO A 165 -13.94 16.99 2.70
N ALA A 166 -13.53 17.02 3.96
CA ALA A 166 -12.42 16.21 4.43
C ALA A 166 -12.76 14.71 4.34
N VAL A 167 -11.74 13.91 4.04
CA VAL A 167 -11.83 12.45 3.91
C VAL A 167 -11.09 11.82 5.08
N LEU A 168 -11.63 10.75 5.65
CA LEU A 168 -10.94 9.92 6.63
C LEU A 168 -10.54 8.58 6.00
N GLU A 169 -9.28 8.18 6.17
CA GLU A 169 -8.85 6.80 5.95
C GLU A 169 -8.76 6.07 7.30
N LEU A 170 -9.46 4.94 7.43
CA LEU A 170 -9.37 4.06 8.59
C LEU A 170 -8.40 2.91 8.30
N GLY A 171 -7.42 2.67 9.19
CA GLY A 171 -6.45 1.59 9.03
C GLY A 171 -5.53 1.84 7.84
N SER A 172 -4.86 3.00 7.86
CA SER A 172 -4.12 3.53 6.71
C SER A 172 -2.84 2.74 6.40
N GLY A 173 -2.28 2.03 7.37
CA GLY A 173 -1.02 1.32 7.30
C GLY A 173 0.12 2.25 6.85
N THR A 174 0.53 2.13 5.58
CA THR A 174 1.55 2.99 4.99
C THR A 174 1.02 4.33 4.46
N GLY A 175 -0.30 4.48 4.33
CA GLY A 175 -0.99 5.68 3.86
C GLY A 175 -1.13 5.81 2.34
N LEU A 176 -0.76 4.79 1.56
CA LEU A 176 -0.78 4.86 0.09
C LEU A 176 -2.14 5.31 -0.46
N LEU A 177 -3.23 4.74 0.05
CA LEU A 177 -4.58 5.01 -0.45
C LEU A 177 -5.01 6.46 -0.14
N GLY A 178 -4.88 6.93 1.10
CA GLY A 178 -5.25 8.29 1.47
C GLY A 178 -4.34 9.38 0.90
N LEU A 179 -3.03 9.11 0.76
CA LEU A 179 -2.11 10.01 0.06
C LEU A 179 -2.53 10.17 -1.42
N ALA A 180 -2.91 9.07 -2.08
CA ALA A 180 -3.42 9.11 -3.44
C ALA A 180 -4.76 9.84 -3.53
N ALA A 181 -5.65 9.65 -2.55
CA ALA A 181 -6.93 10.36 -2.46
C ALA A 181 -6.73 11.86 -2.33
N ALA A 182 -5.79 12.31 -1.50
CA ALA A 182 -5.48 13.73 -1.34
C ALA A 182 -5.01 14.37 -2.65
N ALA A 183 -4.10 13.69 -3.37
CA ALA A 183 -3.56 14.15 -4.64
C ALA A 183 -4.60 14.14 -5.77
N LEU A 184 -5.43 13.10 -5.86
CA LEU A 184 -6.42 12.92 -6.94
C LEU A 184 -7.68 13.76 -6.74
N TRP A 185 -8.21 13.78 -5.52
CA TRP A 185 -9.44 14.50 -5.19
C TRP A 185 -9.20 15.94 -4.77
N ARG A 186 -7.93 16.33 -4.54
CA ARG A 186 -7.54 17.71 -4.19
C ARG A 186 -8.34 18.19 -2.99
N THR A 187 -8.26 17.40 -1.94
CA THR A 187 -8.99 17.61 -0.68
C THR A 187 -8.09 17.30 0.50
N HIS A 188 -8.56 17.67 1.70
CA HIS A 188 -7.91 17.32 2.95
C HIS A 188 -8.23 15.86 3.31
N VAL A 189 -7.20 15.07 3.57
CA VAL A 189 -7.32 13.68 4.03
C VAL A 189 -6.68 13.51 5.40
N ILE A 190 -7.41 12.88 6.31
CA ILE A 190 -6.95 12.47 7.62
C ILE A 190 -6.64 10.97 7.52
N LEU A 191 -5.38 10.61 7.72
CA LEU A 191 -4.95 9.22 7.80
C LEU A 191 -4.98 8.78 9.26
N SER A 192 -5.61 7.65 9.53
CA SER A 192 -5.74 7.12 10.88
C SER A 192 -5.30 5.66 10.99
N ASP A 193 -4.64 5.34 12.10
CA ASP A 193 -4.21 3.99 12.46
C ASP A 193 -3.87 3.88 13.95
N LEU A 194 -3.36 2.74 14.39
CA LEU A 194 -2.88 2.50 15.75
C LEU A 194 -1.68 3.42 16.10
N PRO A 195 -1.51 3.82 17.38
CA PRO A 195 -0.44 4.71 17.81
C PRO A 195 0.97 4.32 17.34
N GLU A 196 1.27 3.02 17.30
CA GLU A 196 2.55 2.46 16.86
C GLU A 196 2.79 2.57 15.34
N ILE A 197 1.72 2.72 14.53
CA ILE A 197 1.79 2.86 13.07
C ILE A 197 1.96 4.33 12.66
N VAL A 198 1.40 5.25 13.45
CA VAL A 198 1.41 6.70 13.19
C VAL A 198 2.80 7.30 12.89
N PRO A 199 3.92 6.88 13.54
CA PRO A 199 5.25 7.42 13.19
C PRO A 199 5.66 7.16 11.74
N ASN A 200 5.48 5.93 11.23
CA ASN A 200 5.81 5.60 9.84
C ASN A 200 4.81 6.26 8.86
N LEU A 201 3.54 6.31 9.24
CA LEU A 201 2.50 7.00 8.47
C LEU A 201 2.83 8.50 8.32
N SER A 202 3.24 9.16 9.41
CA SER A 202 3.65 10.58 9.42
C SER A 202 4.90 10.81 8.57
N TYR A 203 5.86 9.89 8.59
CA TYR A 203 7.02 9.93 7.69
C TYR A 203 6.57 9.91 6.22
N ASN A 204 5.64 9.02 5.85
CA ASN A 204 5.12 8.93 4.48
C ASN A 204 4.31 10.17 4.08
N VAL A 205 3.57 10.78 5.00
CA VAL A 205 2.91 12.08 4.76
C VAL A 205 3.95 13.14 4.42
N GLU A 206 4.97 13.31 5.26
CA GLU A 206 5.99 14.33 5.04
C GLU A 206 6.76 14.11 3.75
N LYS A 207 7.09 12.85 3.44
CA LYS A 207 7.80 12.47 2.22
C LYS A 207 7.08 12.91 0.94
N ASN A 208 5.75 12.98 0.97
CA ASN A 208 4.91 13.29 -0.19
C ASN A 208 4.21 14.67 -0.09
N ARG A 209 4.43 15.43 0.99
CA ARG A 209 3.71 16.68 1.30
C ARG A 209 3.69 17.66 0.13
N GLN A 210 4.87 18.05 -0.35
CA GLN A 210 4.98 19.06 -1.42
C GLN A 210 4.20 18.64 -2.68
N MET A 211 4.33 17.37 -3.08
CA MET A 211 3.65 16.85 -4.28
C MET A 211 2.12 16.92 -4.16
N ILE A 212 1.60 16.66 -2.95
CA ILE A 212 0.17 16.72 -2.66
C ILE A 212 -0.33 18.17 -2.61
N GLU A 213 0.43 19.06 -1.96
CA GLU A 213 0.10 20.48 -1.85
C GLU A 213 0.11 21.18 -3.22
N ASP A 214 1.08 20.86 -4.09
CA ASP A 214 1.15 21.34 -5.48
C ASP A 214 -0.10 20.96 -6.30
N ARG A 215 -0.83 19.92 -5.86
CA ARG A 215 -2.08 19.44 -6.47
C ARG A 215 -3.33 19.97 -5.79
N GLY A 216 -3.18 20.74 -4.71
CA GLY A 216 -4.29 21.30 -3.93
C GLY A 216 -4.92 20.31 -2.95
N GLY A 217 -4.22 19.24 -2.58
CA GLY A 217 -4.59 18.37 -1.47
C GLY A 217 -3.87 18.77 -0.18
N ALA A 218 -4.29 18.18 0.94
CA ALA A 218 -3.60 18.29 2.22
C ALA A 218 -3.73 16.97 2.98
N VAL A 219 -2.73 16.60 3.77
CA VAL A 219 -2.75 15.35 4.55
C VAL A 219 -2.19 15.55 5.95
N VAL A 220 -2.86 14.94 6.92
CA VAL A 220 -2.41 14.80 8.30
C VAL A 220 -2.60 13.35 8.75
N ALA A 221 -1.78 12.88 9.68
CA ALA A 221 -1.88 11.56 10.27
C ALA A 221 -2.08 11.66 11.79
N GLY A 222 -2.86 10.77 12.38
CA GLY A 222 -2.97 10.65 13.84
C GLY A 222 -3.63 9.35 14.28
N ALA A 223 -3.63 9.11 15.59
CA ALA A 223 -4.06 7.85 16.18
C ALA A 223 -5.59 7.71 16.21
N LEU A 224 -6.10 6.54 15.85
CA LEU A 224 -7.50 6.15 16.01
C LEU A 224 -7.60 4.63 16.18
N THR A 225 -7.47 4.13 17.40
CA THR A 225 -7.73 2.72 17.69
C THR A 225 -9.23 2.44 17.68
N TRP A 226 -9.68 1.51 16.84
CA TRP A 226 -11.09 1.14 16.74
C TRP A 226 -11.56 0.45 18.03
N GLY A 227 -12.53 1.05 18.73
CA GLY A 227 -12.99 0.53 20.03
C GLY A 227 -11.95 0.63 21.15
N GLY A 228 -10.87 1.40 20.94
CA GLY A 228 -9.82 1.65 21.93
C GLY A 228 -10.23 2.65 23.02
N ALA A 229 -9.32 2.86 23.96
CA ALA A 229 -9.49 3.86 25.02
C ALA A 229 -9.24 5.29 24.51
N GLU A 230 -9.62 6.30 25.30
CA GLU A 230 -9.48 7.71 24.92
C GLU A 230 -8.02 8.14 24.66
N ASP A 231 -7.05 7.50 25.32
CA ASP A 231 -5.61 7.76 25.13
C ASP A 231 -5.03 7.15 23.85
N GLU A 232 -5.80 6.34 23.13
CA GLU A 232 -5.45 5.74 21.84
C GLU A 232 -6.10 6.46 20.65
N ILE A 233 -6.71 7.62 20.90
CA ILE A 233 -7.40 8.45 19.92
C ILE A 233 -6.82 9.86 19.95
N ASP A 234 -6.48 10.42 18.80
CA ASP A 234 -6.03 11.80 18.68
C ASP A 234 -7.21 12.77 18.94
N PRO A 235 -7.21 13.52 20.06
CA PRO A 235 -8.35 14.37 20.41
C PRO A 235 -8.45 15.63 19.54
N ILE A 236 -7.40 15.98 18.80
CA ILE A 236 -7.39 17.14 17.89
C ILE A 236 -8.01 16.76 16.56
N LEU A 237 -7.69 15.57 16.05
CA LEU A 237 -8.21 15.08 14.77
C LEU A 237 -9.61 14.46 14.90
N PHE A 238 -9.93 13.88 16.06
CA PHE A 238 -11.21 13.21 16.32
C PHE A 238 -11.96 13.79 17.54
N PRO A 239 -12.22 15.12 17.58
CA PRO A 239 -12.81 15.78 18.75
C PRO A 239 -14.29 15.42 18.96
N THR A 240 -14.99 15.04 17.89
CA THR A 240 -16.41 14.71 17.89
C THR A 240 -16.72 13.62 16.88
N LYS A 241 -17.71 12.78 17.19
CA LYS A 241 -18.21 11.73 16.30
C LYS A 241 -18.99 12.31 15.10
N ASN A 242 -19.13 11.50 14.05
CA ASN A 242 -19.96 11.73 12.86
C ASN A 242 -19.61 13.00 12.05
N THR A 243 -18.33 13.27 11.86
CA THR A 243 -17.84 14.49 11.19
C THR A 243 -17.49 14.30 9.72
N PHE A 244 -17.11 13.08 9.30
CA PHE A 244 -16.57 12.85 7.95
C PHE A 244 -17.66 12.48 6.95
N LYS A 245 -17.70 13.18 5.81
CA LYS A 245 -18.62 12.84 4.70
C LYS A 245 -18.12 11.67 3.86
N VAL A 246 -16.82 11.44 3.84
CA VAL A 246 -16.17 10.38 3.08
C VAL A 246 -15.24 9.61 3.99
N ILE A 247 -15.44 8.30 4.08
CA ILE A 247 -14.50 7.36 4.68
C ILE A 247 -14.00 6.41 3.60
N ILE A 248 -12.70 6.13 3.59
CA ILE A 248 -12.07 5.11 2.73
C ILE A 248 -11.33 4.09 3.59
N VAL A 249 -11.37 2.81 3.21
CA VAL A 249 -10.79 1.71 3.97
C VAL A 249 -10.33 0.61 3.00
N ALA A 250 -9.12 0.06 3.19
CA ALA A 250 -8.62 -1.06 2.42
C ALA A 250 -8.02 -2.17 3.30
N ASP A 251 -8.34 -3.42 2.97
CA ASP A 251 -7.89 -4.64 3.67
C ASP A 251 -8.18 -4.72 5.19
N PRO A 252 -9.33 -4.29 5.73
CA PRO A 252 -9.46 -4.13 7.17
C PRO A 252 -9.78 -5.42 7.96
N LEU A 253 -9.92 -6.59 7.31
CA LEU A 253 -10.53 -7.78 7.92
C LEU A 253 -9.58 -8.96 8.02
N TYR A 254 -9.02 -9.17 9.22
CA TYR A 254 -8.06 -10.25 9.49
C TYR A 254 -8.49 -11.26 10.56
N ASP A 255 -9.52 -10.94 11.36
CA ASP A 255 -9.94 -11.70 12.55
C ASP A 255 -11.46 -11.48 12.76
N ASP A 256 -12.12 -12.37 13.49
CA ASP A 256 -13.55 -12.37 13.77
C ASP A 256 -14.02 -11.12 14.53
N VAL A 257 -13.12 -10.40 15.23
CA VAL A 257 -13.45 -9.12 15.89
C VAL A 257 -13.49 -7.93 14.92
N HIS A 258 -12.70 -7.96 13.84
CA HIS A 258 -12.54 -6.82 12.93
C HIS A 258 -13.84 -6.36 12.25
N PRO A 259 -14.76 -7.24 11.82
CA PRO A 259 -16.06 -6.82 11.30
C PRO A 259 -16.85 -5.88 12.22
N GLY A 260 -16.88 -6.18 13.52
CA GLY A 260 -17.59 -5.37 14.51
C GLY A 260 -16.88 -4.07 14.81
N LEU A 261 -15.56 -4.12 14.97
CA LEU A 261 -14.71 -2.95 15.22
C LEU A 261 -14.76 -1.96 14.06
N LEU A 262 -14.59 -2.43 12.83
CA LEU A 262 -14.66 -1.58 11.64
C LEU A 262 -16.05 -0.96 11.47
N ALA A 263 -17.11 -1.75 11.63
CA ALA A 263 -18.46 -1.21 11.55
C ALA A 263 -18.69 -0.15 12.65
N GLY A 264 -18.14 -0.35 13.86
CA GLY A 264 -18.09 0.65 14.93
C GLY A 264 -17.39 1.94 14.50
N ALA A 265 -16.15 1.83 14.02
CA ALA A 265 -15.38 2.98 13.58
C ALA A 265 -16.07 3.76 12.45
N VAL A 266 -16.64 3.07 11.45
CA VAL A 266 -17.40 3.74 10.38
C VAL A 266 -18.65 4.43 10.93
N ASP A 267 -19.40 3.77 11.82
CA ASP A 267 -20.59 4.35 12.44
C ASP A 267 -20.29 5.58 13.30
N GLU A 268 -19.17 5.57 14.02
CA GLU A 268 -18.75 6.67 14.89
C GLU A 268 -18.13 7.84 14.13
N GLN A 269 -17.54 7.63 12.97
CA GLN A 269 -16.82 8.69 12.23
C GLN A 269 -17.63 9.23 11.05
N LEU A 270 -18.46 8.41 10.40
CA LEU A 270 -19.22 8.83 9.22
C LEU A 270 -20.37 9.75 9.62
N SER A 271 -20.49 10.88 8.93
CA SER A 271 -21.61 11.82 9.07
C SER A 271 -22.96 11.11 8.95
N LEU A 272 -23.93 11.61 9.72
CA LEU A 272 -25.33 11.14 9.67
C LEU A 272 -26.06 11.64 8.42
N ASP A 273 -25.44 12.52 7.64
CA ASP A 273 -26.06 13.05 6.43
C ASP A 273 -26.21 11.97 5.36
N THR A 274 -27.35 12.00 4.65
CA THR A 274 -27.73 10.96 3.68
C THR A 274 -26.83 10.90 2.44
N ASP A 275 -26.03 11.94 2.20
CA ASP A 275 -25.06 12.03 1.13
C ASP A 275 -23.67 11.46 1.51
N ALA A 276 -23.41 11.19 2.79
CA ALA A 276 -22.15 10.64 3.28
C ALA A 276 -21.92 9.21 2.78
N ARG A 277 -20.66 8.87 2.49
CA ARG A 277 -20.26 7.57 1.91
C ARG A 277 -19.06 6.97 2.61
N ALA A 278 -19.10 5.66 2.84
CA ALA A 278 -17.94 4.88 3.25
C ALA A 278 -17.57 3.87 2.15
N MET A 279 -16.30 3.85 1.74
CA MET A 279 -15.79 2.98 0.69
C MET A 279 -14.85 1.96 1.30
N VAL A 280 -15.16 0.69 1.10
CA VAL A 280 -14.43 -0.40 1.72
C VAL A 280 -13.99 -1.37 0.66
N MET A 281 -12.69 -1.69 0.63
CA MET A 281 -12.15 -2.76 -0.18
C MET A 281 -11.66 -3.92 0.69
N VAL A 282 -12.20 -5.11 0.44
CA VAL A 282 -11.82 -6.35 1.13
C VAL A 282 -11.31 -7.36 0.11
N PRO A 283 -10.04 -7.80 0.20
CA PRO A 283 -9.56 -8.93 -0.59
C PRO A 283 -10.22 -10.24 -0.13
N GLN A 284 -10.67 -11.03 -1.09
CA GLN A 284 -11.31 -12.34 -0.90
C GLN A 284 -10.28 -13.43 -1.20
N ARG A 285 -9.42 -13.70 -0.23
CA ARG A 285 -8.32 -14.67 -0.33
C ARG A 285 -8.81 -16.12 -0.19
N ASP A 286 -9.81 -16.32 0.66
CA ASP A 286 -10.26 -17.63 1.12
C ASP A 286 -11.69 -17.59 1.68
N ALA A 287 -12.17 -18.71 2.20
CA ALA A 287 -13.49 -18.79 2.83
C ALA A 287 -13.60 -17.93 4.11
N VAL A 288 -12.48 -17.65 4.79
CA VAL A 288 -12.46 -16.86 6.04
C VAL A 288 -12.74 -15.40 5.72
N THR A 289 -11.98 -14.80 4.81
CA THR A 289 -12.18 -13.42 4.34
C THR A 289 -13.58 -13.18 3.79
N VAL A 290 -14.16 -14.17 3.08
CA VAL A 290 -15.57 -14.12 2.63
C VAL A 290 -16.54 -14.12 3.82
N ARG A 291 -16.31 -14.94 4.85
CA ARG A 291 -17.12 -14.95 6.08
C ARG A 291 -17.02 -13.63 6.83
N LEU A 292 -15.81 -13.09 6.98
CA LEU A 292 -15.58 -11.80 7.66
C LEU A 292 -16.28 -10.65 6.93
N LEU A 293 -16.23 -10.63 5.59
CA LEU A 293 -16.96 -9.64 4.80
C LEU A 293 -18.47 -9.73 5.02
N SER A 294 -19.03 -10.94 5.08
CA SER A 294 -20.46 -11.16 5.38
C SER A 294 -20.82 -10.65 6.79
N ALA A 295 -19.99 -10.98 7.79
CA ALA A 295 -20.15 -10.47 9.15
C ALA A 295 -20.08 -8.94 9.21
N PHE A 296 -19.19 -8.31 8.44
CA PHE A 296 -19.04 -6.86 8.38
C PHE A 296 -20.30 -6.19 7.80
N LYS A 297 -20.82 -6.71 6.68
CA LYS A 297 -22.07 -6.23 6.09
C LYS A 297 -23.24 -6.32 7.08
N ASN A 298 -23.35 -7.43 7.82
CA ASN A 298 -24.38 -7.58 8.85
C ASN A 298 -24.19 -6.61 10.01
N ALA A 299 -22.95 -6.38 10.46
CA ALA A 299 -22.64 -5.44 11.53
C ALA A 299 -22.98 -3.99 11.13
N MET A 300 -22.71 -3.61 9.88
CA MET A 300 -23.08 -2.30 9.30
C MET A 300 -24.60 -2.09 9.23
N ALA A 301 -25.34 -3.12 8.79
CA ALA A 301 -26.80 -3.09 8.72
C ALA A 301 -27.48 -3.08 10.10
N SER A 302 -26.79 -3.57 11.13
CA SER A 302 -27.33 -3.66 12.51
C SER A 302 -27.05 -2.42 13.36
N LYS A 303 -26.45 -1.37 12.78
CA LYS A 303 -26.22 -0.10 13.49
C LYS A 303 -27.54 0.64 13.79
N PRO A 304 -27.59 1.49 14.83
CA PRO A 304 -28.79 2.25 15.17
C PRO A 304 -29.35 3.06 14.00
N VAL A 305 -28.46 3.63 13.18
CA VAL A 305 -28.81 4.17 11.85
C VAL A 305 -28.16 3.25 10.80
N PRO A 306 -28.90 2.34 10.16
CA PRO A 306 -28.32 1.31 9.31
C PRO A 306 -27.46 1.85 8.17
N LEU A 307 -26.29 1.26 7.98
CA LEU A 307 -25.42 1.50 6.84
C LEU A 307 -25.62 0.38 5.82
N VAL A 308 -26.11 0.74 4.64
CA VAL A 308 -26.44 -0.20 3.56
C VAL A 308 -25.46 -0.08 2.42
N CYS A 309 -25.14 -1.21 1.79
CA CYS A 309 -24.30 -1.25 0.60
C CYS A 309 -25.11 -0.75 -0.61
N LEU A 310 -24.74 0.41 -1.14
CA LEU A 310 -25.40 1.08 -2.27
C LEU A 310 -24.86 0.58 -3.61
N GLU A 311 -23.56 0.32 -3.66
CA GLU A 311 -22.85 -0.15 -4.85
C GLU A 311 -21.85 -1.22 -4.43
N GLU A 312 -21.73 -2.30 -5.21
CA GLU A 312 -20.65 -3.26 -5.02
C GLU A 312 -20.12 -3.82 -6.35
N LYS A 313 -18.85 -4.18 -6.36
CA LYS A 313 -18.17 -4.86 -7.48
C LYS A 313 -16.98 -5.66 -7.00
N VAL A 314 -16.55 -6.62 -7.81
CA VAL A 314 -15.29 -7.36 -7.60
C VAL A 314 -14.32 -6.96 -8.69
N VAL A 315 -13.09 -6.62 -8.28
CA VAL A 315 -12.00 -6.24 -9.19
C VAL A 315 -10.81 -7.18 -8.99
N ALA A 316 -10.05 -7.42 -10.05
CA ALA A 316 -8.80 -8.16 -9.96
C ALA A 316 -7.70 -7.26 -9.35
N GLY A 317 -6.92 -7.84 -8.44
CA GLY A 317 -5.78 -7.22 -7.80
C GLY A 317 -4.54 -8.10 -7.92
N GLN A 318 -3.39 -7.51 -7.63
CA GLN A 318 -2.12 -8.19 -7.43
C GLN A 318 -1.68 -7.95 -5.98
N ASP A 319 -1.15 -8.98 -5.35
CA ASP A 319 -0.37 -8.84 -4.13
C ASP A 319 0.98 -9.55 -4.31
N ASP A 320 1.89 -9.27 -3.39
CA ASP A 320 3.21 -9.91 -3.37
C ASP A 320 3.12 -11.37 -2.86
N TRP A 321 1.92 -11.96 -2.68
CA TRP A 321 1.69 -13.20 -1.92
C TRP A 321 0.55 -14.06 -2.51
N GLY A 322 0.88 -14.91 -3.49
CA GLY A 322 -0.11 -15.86 -4.02
C GLY A 322 0.31 -16.65 -5.26
N ALA A 323 1.61 -16.88 -5.48
CA ALA A 323 2.06 -17.80 -6.52
C ALA A 323 2.75 -18.99 -5.86
N ASP A 324 1.96 -19.91 -5.30
CA ASP A 324 2.38 -21.30 -5.35
C ASP A 324 2.36 -21.71 -6.83
N GLU A 325 3.41 -22.36 -7.30
CA GLU A 325 3.69 -22.66 -8.71
C GLU A 325 2.60 -23.53 -9.40
N ASP A 326 1.57 -23.97 -8.65
CA ASP A 326 0.51 -24.88 -9.12
C ASP A 326 -0.91 -24.26 -9.17
N ASP A 327 -1.14 -23.00 -8.76
CA ASP A 327 -2.49 -22.42 -8.79
C ASP A 327 -2.75 -21.59 -10.06
N GLU A 328 -3.42 -22.20 -11.03
CA GLU A 328 -3.90 -21.58 -12.28
C GLU A 328 -4.90 -20.39 -12.09
N ALA A 329 -5.14 -19.93 -10.84
CA ALA A 329 -6.14 -18.95 -10.42
C ALA A 329 -5.59 -17.64 -9.78
N GLY A 330 -4.27 -17.39 -9.83
CA GLY A 330 -3.51 -16.37 -9.06
C GLY A 330 -3.77 -14.86 -9.27
N GLN A 331 -5.03 -14.40 -9.35
CA GLN A 331 -5.37 -12.98 -9.19
C GLN A 331 -6.18 -12.78 -7.89
N LEU A 332 -5.65 -11.96 -6.98
CA LEU A 332 -6.35 -11.55 -5.76
C LEU A 332 -7.67 -10.88 -6.12
N LYS A 333 -8.81 -11.48 -5.80
CA LYS A 333 -10.12 -10.84 -6.01
C LYS A 333 -10.38 -9.85 -4.89
N CYS A 334 -10.57 -8.58 -5.21
CA CYS A 334 -10.91 -7.54 -4.24
C CYS A 334 -12.38 -7.16 -4.39
N TRP A 335 -13.18 -7.40 -3.35
CA TRP A 335 -14.52 -6.85 -3.25
C TRP A 335 -14.43 -5.37 -2.86
N HIS A 336 -15.16 -4.52 -3.56
CA HIS A 336 -15.30 -3.09 -3.27
C HIS A 336 -16.77 -2.77 -3.05
N GLY A 337 -17.09 -2.16 -1.92
CA GLY A 337 -18.44 -1.68 -1.59
C GLY A 337 -18.47 -0.21 -1.22
N VAL A 338 -19.54 0.46 -1.63
CA VAL A 338 -19.87 1.83 -1.24
C VAL A 338 -21.09 1.78 -0.33
N PHE A 339 -20.95 2.24 0.90
CA PHE A 339 -22.01 2.28 1.90
C PHE A 339 -22.54 3.70 2.10
N GLY A 340 -23.81 3.80 2.48
CA GLY A 340 -24.43 5.03 2.94
C GLY A 340 -25.51 4.74 3.97
N ARG A 341 -25.94 5.78 4.71
CA ARG A 341 -27.03 5.67 5.68
C ARG A 341 -28.36 5.45 4.93
N GLN A 342 -29.14 4.47 5.35
CA GLN A 342 -30.50 4.30 4.83
C GLN A 342 -31.40 5.40 5.38
N LYS A 343 -32.20 6.05 4.53
CA LYS A 343 -33.26 6.95 5.00
C LYS A 343 -34.29 6.12 5.77
N ASP A 344 -34.68 6.58 6.95
CA ASP A 344 -35.96 6.16 7.50
C ASP A 344 -37.04 6.50 6.47
N ALA A 345 -37.84 5.50 6.11
CA ALA A 345 -39.08 5.75 5.39
C ALA A 345 -40.00 6.52 6.34
N VAL A 346 -39.94 7.86 6.27
CA VAL A 346 -40.92 8.74 6.93
C VAL A 346 -42.28 8.54 6.31
#